data_AF-A0A838Q3M3-F1
#
_entry.id   AF-A0A838Q3M3-F1
#
_cell.length_a   1.000
_cell.length_b   1.000
_cell.length_c   1.000
_cell.angle_alpha   90.00
_cell.angle_beta   90.00
_cell.angle_gamma   90.00
#
_symmetry.space_group_name_H-M   'P 1'
#
loop_
_entity.id
_entity.type
_entity.pdbx_description
1 polymer ?
#
loop_
_entity_poly.entity_id
_entity_poly.type
_entity_poly.pdbx_seq_one_letter_code
_entity_poly.pdbx_strand_id
1 'polypeptide(L)' 'MNAFRRRGVGPTLLDEAIERSPSLEITALTGLIFGHDEASLQLFVRAGFVHRGVLPRVARLDGVERDIVIVGRHLV' A
#
# COMPACT_ATOMS: atom_id res chain seq x y z
N MET A 1 5.48 6.98 16.98
CA MET A 1 4.83 6.61 15.70
C MET A 1 3.29 6.60 15.71
N ASN A 2 2.58 6.86 16.84
CA ASN A 2 1.11 6.83 16.89
C ASN A 2 0.39 8.17 16.63
N ALA A 3 1.10 9.30 16.55
CA ALA A 3 0.50 10.64 16.52
C ALA A 3 -0.37 10.96 15.29
N PHE A 4 -0.30 10.14 14.23
CA PHE A 4 -0.96 10.38 12.95
C PHE A 4 -1.88 9.24 12.49
N ARG A 5 -2.01 8.16 13.28
CA ARG A 5 -2.93 7.06 12.93
C ARG A 5 -4.39 7.51 13.01
N ARG A 6 -5.22 7.04 12.07
CA ARG A 6 -6.66 7.35 11.96
C ARG A 6 -7.00 8.84 11.80
N ARG A 7 -6.05 9.64 11.31
CA ARG A 7 -6.26 11.08 11.01
C ARG A 7 -6.38 11.38 9.52
N GLY A 8 -6.67 10.37 8.70
CA GLY A 8 -6.79 10.53 7.24
C GLY A 8 -5.46 10.67 6.48
N VAL A 9 -4.30 10.74 7.17
CA VAL A 9 -3.00 10.96 6.54
C VAL A 9 -2.66 9.91 5.47
N GLY A 10 -2.91 8.63 5.74
CA GLY A 10 -2.67 7.55 4.78
C GLY A 10 -3.44 7.73 3.47
N PRO A 11 -4.79 7.84 3.50
CA PRO A 11 -5.59 8.18 2.33
C PRO A 11 -5.11 9.43 1.59
N THR A 12 -4.90 10.55 2.29
CA THR A 12 -4.48 11.81 1.66
C THR A 12 -3.15 11.67 0.91
N LEU A 13 -2.16 10.99 1.49
CA LEU A 13 -0.87 10.80 0.82
C LEU A 13 -0.96 9.84 -0.37
N LEU A 14 -1.81 8.82 -0.28
CA LEU A 14 -2.02 7.88 -1.38
C LEU A 14 -2.73 8.56 -2.56
N ASP A 15 -3.76 9.35 -2.28
CA ASP A 15 -4.49 10.14 -3.27
C ASP A 15 -3.53 11.13 -3.98
N GLU A 16 -2.74 11.88 -3.21
CA GLU A 16 -1.72 12.79 -3.77
C GLU A 16 -0.71 12.06 -4.67
N ALA A 17 -0.25 10.88 -4.27
CA ALA A 17 0.67 10.08 -5.08
C ALA A 17 0.04 9.64 -6.40
N ILE A 18 -1.23 9.22 -6.38
CA ILE A 18 -1.99 8.87 -7.59
C ILE A 18 -2.17 10.09 -8.49
N GLU A 19 -2.59 11.22 -7.93
CA GLU A 19 -2.85 12.47 -8.68
C GLU A 19 -1.59 13.04 -9.33
N ARG A 20 -0.43 12.95 -8.68
CA ARG A 20 0.85 13.41 -9.25
C ARG A 20 1.43 12.48 -10.30
N SER A 21 1.11 11.19 -10.28
CA SER A 21 1.75 10.17 -11.11
C SER A 21 1.73 10.49 -12.62
N PRO A 22 0.63 10.98 -13.23
CA PRO A 22 0.61 11.33 -14.65
C PRO A 22 1.65 12.40 -15.03
N SER A 23 1.86 13.41 -14.18
CA SER A 23 2.85 14.48 -14.44
C SER A 23 4.30 14.00 -14.41
N LEU A 24 4.52 12.81 -13.84
CA LEU A 24 5.82 12.14 -13.73
C LEU A 24 5.97 10.99 -14.73
N GLU A 25 5.03 10.85 -15.67
CA GLU A 25 4.98 9.74 -16.64
C GLU A 25 4.93 8.35 -15.98
N ILE A 26 4.44 8.28 -14.74
CA ILE A 26 4.25 7.01 -14.01
C ILE A 26 2.95 6.37 -14.48
N THR A 27 3.05 5.19 -15.09
CA THR A 27 1.90 4.48 -15.66
C THR A 27 1.26 3.47 -14.71
N ALA A 28 1.98 3.05 -13.67
CA ALA A 28 1.51 2.12 -12.67
C ALA A 28 2.16 2.37 -11.31
N LEU A 29 1.42 2.11 -10.24
CA LEU A 29 1.89 2.11 -8.87
C LEU A 29 1.83 0.71 -8.29
N THR A 30 2.83 0.36 -7.48
CA THR A 30 2.86 -0.89 -6.70
C THR A 30 3.00 -0.57 -5.21
N GLY A 31 2.37 -1.37 -4.37
CA GLY A 31 2.47 -1.28 -2.92
C GLY A 31 2.96 -2.60 -2.33
N LEU A 32 3.87 -2.52 -1.36
CA LEU A 32 4.33 -3.65 -0.56
C LEU A 32 3.81 -3.46 0.86
N ILE A 33 2.88 -4.32 1.27
CA ILE A 33 2.12 -4.16 2.51
C ILE A 33 2.31 -5.42 3.35
N PHE A 34 2.52 -5.29 4.66
CA PHE A 34 2.53 -6.46 5.53
C PHE A 34 1.18 -7.18 5.49
N GLY A 35 1.18 -8.50 5.31
CA GLY A 35 -0.06 -9.27 5.11
C GLY A 35 -1.03 -9.26 6.30
N HIS A 36 -0.57 -8.87 7.48
CA HIS A 36 -1.42 -8.73 8.68
C HIS A 36 -1.98 -7.31 8.88
N ASP A 37 -1.54 -6.33 8.08
CA ASP A 37 -2.00 -4.94 8.18
C ASP A 37 -3.27 -4.73 7.34
N GLU A 38 -4.39 -5.27 7.85
CA GLU A 38 -5.69 -5.22 7.18
C GLU A 38 -6.14 -3.78 6.89
N ALA A 39 -5.81 -2.82 7.77
CA ALA A 39 -6.19 -1.42 7.57
C ALA A 39 -5.50 -0.81 6.33
N SER A 40 -4.21 -1.08 6.15
CA SER A 40 -3.47 -0.65 4.96
C SER A 40 -3.93 -1.40 3.70
N LEU A 41 -4.19 -2.70 3.79
CA LEU A 41 -4.72 -3.48 2.65
C LEU A 41 -6.06 -2.91 2.16
N GLN A 42 -7.00 -2.65 3.07
CA GLN A 42 -8.30 -2.07 2.74
C GLN A 42 -8.18 -0.65 2.17
N LEU A 43 -7.23 0.15 2.67
CA LEU A 43 -6.93 1.46 2.10
C LEU A 43 -6.56 1.37 0.62
N PHE A 44 -5.63 0.49 0.27
CA PHE A 44 -5.17 0.31 -1.11
C PHE A 44 -6.28 -0.26 -2.01
N VAL A 45 -7.08 -1.21 -1.52
CA VAL A 45 -8.25 -1.73 -2.25
C VAL A 45 -9.25 -0.61 -2.58
N ARG A 46 -9.57 0.26 -1.62
CA ARG A 46 -10.47 1.41 -1.84
C ARG A 46 -9.88 2.40 -2.85
N ALA A 47 -8.57 2.56 -2.86
CA ALA A 47 -7.85 3.36 -3.85
C ALA A 47 -7.67 2.65 -5.21
N GLY A 48 -8.38 1.54 -5.46
CA GLY A 48 -8.39 0.86 -6.76
C GLY A 48 -7.16 0.00 -7.06
N PHE A 49 -6.31 -0.28 -6.06
CA PHE A 49 -5.24 -1.26 -6.22
C PHE A 49 -5.81 -2.68 -6.13
N VAL A 50 -5.25 -3.58 -6.93
CA VAL A 50 -5.60 -5.00 -6.90
C VAL A 50 -4.47 -5.84 -6.36
N HIS A 51 -4.79 -6.96 -5.73
CA HIS A 51 -3.81 -7.94 -5.29
C HIS A 51 -3.04 -8.52 -6.49
N ARG A 52 -1.71 -8.54 -6.41
CA ARG A 52 -0.81 -9.06 -7.45
C ARG A 52 -0.02 -10.29 -7.01
N GLY A 53 0.22 -10.45 -5.71
CA GLY A 53 0.94 -11.62 -5.19
C GLY A 53 1.24 -11.53 -3.70
N VAL A 54 1.75 -12.63 -3.16
CA VAL A 54 2.20 -12.71 -1.77
C VAL A 54 3.63 -13.27 -1.75
N LEU A 55 4.48 -12.64 -0.96
CA LEU A 55 5.80 -13.14 -0.59
C LEU A 55 5.72 -13.69 0.84
N PRO A 56 5.63 -15.02 1.01
CA PRO A 56 5.39 -15.61 2.31
C PRO A 56 6.64 -15.54 3.19
N ARG A 57 6.48 -15.07 4.44
CA ARG A 57 7.49 -15.11 5.51
C ARG A 57 8.85 -14.49 5.15
N VAL A 58 8.85 -13.51 4.23
CA VAL A 58 10.08 -12.83 3.78
C VAL A 58 10.51 -11.68 4.69
N ALA A 59 9.64 -11.22 5.59
CA ALA A 59 9.92 -10.09 6.46
C ALA A 59 9.82 -10.48 7.94
N ARG A 60 10.54 -9.77 8.80
CA ARG A 60 10.50 -9.96 10.26
C ARG A 60 10.14 -8.65 10.95
N LEU A 61 9.06 -8.67 11.73
CA LEU A 61 8.58 -7.52 12.51
C LEU A 61 8.30 -8.00 13.94
N ASP A 62 8.86 -7.30 14.94
CA ASP A 62 8.74 -7.67 16.36
C ASP A 62 9.08 -9.13 16.65
N GLY A 63 10.10 -9.64 15.94
CA GLY A 63 10.57 -11.02 16.08
C GLY A 63 9.71 -12.08 15.37
N VAL A 64 8.62 -11.69 14.72
CA VAL A 64 7.72 -12.63 14.04
C VAL A 64 7.88 -12.52 12.52
N GLU A 65 7.90 -13.68 11.84
CA GLU A 65 7.82 -13.74 10.38
C GLU A 65 6.48 -13.19 9.89
N ARG A 66 6.53 -12.41 8.82
CA ARG A 66 5.37 -11.78 8.18
C ARG A 66 5.47 -11.92 6.68
N ASP A 67 4.30 -12.10 6.08
CA ASP A 67 4.14 -12.05 4.64
C ASP A 67 4.16 -10.59 4.17
N ILE A 68 4.60 -10.39 2.93
CA ILE A 68 4.42 -9.14 2.20
C ILE A 68 3.43 -9.40 1.07
N VAL A 69 2.34 -8.65 1.08
CA VAL A 69 1.36 -8.61 0.00
C VAL A 69 1.77 -7.53 -0.99
N ILE A 70 1.79 -7.90 -2.27
CA ILE A 70 2.04 -7.01 -3.39
C ILE A 70 0.68 -6.61 -3.97
N VAL A 71 0.43 -5.31 -4.03
CA VAL A 71 -0.75 -4.74 -4.70
C VAL A 71 -0.31 -3.84 -5.84
N GLY A 72 -1.13 -3.67 -6.87
CA GLY A 72 -0.78 -2.80 -8.00
C GLY A 72 -1.99 -2.18 -8.69
N ARG A 73 -1.82 -0.96 -9.19
CA ARG A 73 -2.82 -0.20 -9.95
C ARG A 73 -2.16 0.42 -11.19
N HIS A 74 -2.76 0.21 -12.36
CA HIS A 74 -2.43 0.99 -13.56
C HIS A 74 -3.23 2.30 -13.51
N LEU A 75 -2.60 3.41 -13.90
CA LEU A 75 -3.17 4.76 -13.83
C LEU A 75 -3.55 5.34 -15.19
N VAL A 76 -3.10 4.70 -16.27
CA VAL A 76 -3.34 5.03 -17.68
C VAL A 76 -3.78 3.79 -18.44
#